data_AF-M3HDF2-F1
#
_entry.id   AF-M3HDF2-F1
#
_cell.length_a   1.000
_cell.length_b   1.000
_cell.length_c   1.000
_cell.angle_alpha   90.00
_cell.angle_beta   90.00
_cell.angle_gamma   90.00
#
_symmetry.space_group_name_H-M   'P 1'
#
loop_
_entity.id
_entity.type
_entity.pdbx_description
1 polymer ?
#
loop_
_entity_poly.entity_id
_entity_poly.type
_entity_poly.pdbx_seq_one_letter_code
_entity_poly.pdbx_strand_id
1 'polypeptide(L)'
;MNFISIEFLLFFLVFYLLYWNIPAKSRKYLLIVGSAFFYSIFSLNFLFHLILVVLINWCLYRYFYEKSWYVKSVVVFNLLNLGLFKYFYLLMEFIGFIFSIPTLQEKTSLDVKFSALFGLAGFEVILPATISYYTFQLISFAVDSKRENFDKKVSLTGFFSFLFFFPVMIAGPILRFDQVRKQFENPTMTPSKLIDGLWLFLRGLVKKDCYRLLFFH
;
A
#
# COMPACT_ATOMS: atom_id res chain seq x y z
N MET A 1 -10.83 -4.25 -7.91
CA MET A 1 -10.23 -5.02 -9.03
C MET A 1 -9.45 -6.21 -8.49
N ASN A 2 -9.61 -7.40 -9.05
CA ASN A 2 -8.83 -8.57 -8.62
C ASN A 2 -7.53 -8.65 -9.43
N PHE A 3 -6.45 -9.20 -8.91
CA PHE A 3 -5.15 -9.21 -9.62
C PHE A 3 -5.13 -10.00 -10.94
N ILE A 4 -6.07 -10.93 -11.10
CA ILE A 4 -6.23 -11.69 -12.35
C ILE A 4 -7.26 -11.03 -13.27
N SER A 5 -7.93 -9.97 -12.81
CA SER A 5 -9.00 -9.40 -13.60
C SER A 5 -8.43 -8.75 -14.86
N ILE A 6 -9.22 -8.81 -15.94
CA ILE A 6 -8.83 -8.21 -17.20
C ILE A 6 -8.63 -6.70 -17.04
N GLU A 7 -9.33 -6.07 -16.10
CA GLU A 7 -9.16 -4.66 -15.82
C GLU A 7 -7.78 -4.35 -15.21
N PHE A 8 -7.27 -5.20 -14.31
CA PHE A 8 -5.91 -5.05 -13.78
C PHE A 8 -4.86 -5.22 -14.88
N LEU A 9 -5.03 -6.22 -15.76
CA LEU A 9 -4.11 -6.46 -16.88
C LEU A 9 -4.07 -5.25 -17.84
N LEU A 10 -5.23 -4.74 -18.22
CA LEU A 10 -5.35 -3.57 -19.11
C LEU A 10 -4.74 -2.34 -18.45
N PHE A 11 -5.05 -2.08 -17.19
CA PHE A 11 -4.44 -0.98 -16.42
C PHE A 11 -2.92 -1.11 -16.38
N PHE A 12 -2.41 -2.29 -16.03
CA PHE A 12 -0.97 -2.56 -15.96
C PHE A 12 -0.29 -2.36 -17.32
N LEU A 13 -0.89 -2.85 -18.41
CA LEU A 13 -0.34 -2.72 -19.76
C LEU A 13 -0.27 -1.25 -20.19
N VAL A 14 -1.35 -0.49 -19.99
CA VAL A 14 -1.37 0.95 -20.29
C VAL A 14 -0.35 1.69 -19.43
N PHE A 15 -0.33 1.42 -18.13
CA PHE A 15 0.65 2.01 -17.22
C PHE A 15 2.10 1.70 -17.63
N TYR A 16 2.37 0.45 -18.00
CA TYR A 16 3.68 -0.01 -18.44
C TYR A 16 4.14 0.71 -19.71
N LEU A 17 3.27 0.81 -20.72
CA LEU A 17 3.55 1.54 -21.96
C LEU A 17 3.83 3.01 -21.68
N LEU A 18 2.99 3.67 -20.87
CA LEU A 18 3.21 5.06 -20.48
C LEU A 18 4.54 5.23 -19.73
N TYR A 19 4.86 4.35 -18.79
CA TYR A 19 6.07 4.41 -17.98
C TYR A 19 7.35 4.41 -18.80
N TRP A 20 7.42 3.60 -19.85
CA TRP A 20 8.60 3.55 -20.71
C TRP A 20 8.66 4.66 -21.77
N ASN A 21 7.52 5.23 -22.14
CA ASN A 21 7.43 6.33 -23.12
C ASN A 21 7.67 7.73 -22.53
N ILE A 22 7.70 7.89 -21.21
CA ILE A 22 7.98 9.18 -20.56
C ILE A 22 9.47 9.36 -20.17
N PRO A 23 9.94 10.61 -19.99
CA PRO A 23 11.30 10.88 -19.55
C PRO A 23 11.62 10.24 -18.21
N ALA A 24 12.85 9.75 -18.04
CA ALA A 24 13.28 9.02 -16.84
C ALA A 24 13.03 9.78 -15.52
N LYS A 25 13.24 11.10 -15.51
CA LYS A 25 12.99 11.97 -14.34
C LYS A 25 11.52 12.00 -13.91
N SER A 26 10.60 11.78 -14.85
CA SER A 26 9.15 11.86 -14.63
C SER A 26 8.53 10.52 -14.22
N ARG A 27 9.24 9.41 -14.42
CA ARG A 27 8.76 8.04 -14.14
C ARG A 27 8.29 7.83 -12.71
N LYS A 28 8.99 8.42 -11.74
CA LYS A 28 8.61 8.37 -10.32
C LYS A 28 7.26 9.05 -10.03
N TYR A 29 6.94 10.14 -10.71
CA TYR A 29 5.66 10.82 -10.55
C TYR A 29 4.54 10.01 -11.20
N LEU A 30 4.78 9.46 -12.40
CA LEU A 30 3.81 8.54 -13.01
C LEU A 30 3.55 7.34 -12.11
N LEU A 31 4.57 6.77 -11.47
CA LEU A 31 4.41 5.67 -10.53
C LEU A 31 3.52 6.05 -9.34
N ILE A 32 3.76 7.21 -8.73
CA ILE A 32 2.93 7.69 -7.61
C ILE A 32 1.50 7.96 -8.07
N VAL A 33 1.30 8.70 -9.16
CA VAL A 33 -0.02 9.08 -9.67
C VAL A 33 -0.79 7.86 -10.16
N GLY A 34 -0.15 6.96 -10.91
CA GLY A 34 -0.75 5.72 -11.38
C GLY A 34 -1.12 4.80 -10.23
N SER A 35 -0.28 4.72 -9.19
CA SER A 35 -0.62 3.96 -7.97
C SER A 35 -1.77 4.61 -7.20
N ALA A 36 -1.78 5.93 -7.06
CA ALA A 36 -2.86 6.66 -6.40
C ALA A 36 -4.19 6.46 -7.14
N PHE A 37 -4.18 6.55 -8.47
CA PHE A 37 -5.34 6.25 -9.31
C PHE A 37 -5.81 4.80 -9.10
N PHE A 38 -4.88 3.85 -9.13
CA PHE A 38 -5.20 2.46 -8.87
C PHE A 38 -5.87 2.26 -7.50
N TYR A 39 -5.35 2.85 -6.43
CA TYR A 39 -5.98 2.75 -5.10
C TYR A 39 -7.32 3.48 -5.01
N SER A 40 -7.48 4.60 -5.71
CA SER A 40 -8.77 5.32 -5.74
C SER A 40 -9.91 4.50 -6.33
N ILE A 41 -9.62 3.58 -7.26
CA ILE A 41 -10.60 2.64 -7.81
C ILE A 41 -11.10 1.65 -6.73
N PHE A 42 -10.26 1.29 -5.76
CA PHE A 42 -10.69 0.44 -4.65
C PHE A 42 -11.43 1.23 -3.58
N SER A 43 -10.84 2.32 -3.11
CA SER A 43 -11.45 3.20 -2.11
C SER A 43 -10.68 4.51 -2.01
N LEU A 44 -11.39 5.63 -2.19
CA LEU A 44 -10.85 6.96 -1.96
C LEU A 44 -10.45 7.17 -0.50
N ASN A 45 -11.22 6.63 0.44
CA ASN A 45 -10.93 6.74 1.88
C ASN A 45 -9.61 6.03 2.22
N PHE A 46 -9.38 4.85 1.64
CA PHE A 46 -8.10 4.15 1.79
C PHE A 46 -6.94 4.98 1.23
N LEU A 47 -7.10 5.59 0.05
CA LEU A 47 -6.06 6.44 -0.54
C LEU A 47 -5.71 7.62 0.36
N PHE A 48 -6.70 8.36 0.88
CA PHE A 48 -6.45 9.48 1.78
C PHE A 48 -5.76 9.03 3.07
N HIS A 49 -6.22 7.93 3.65
CA HIS A 49 -5.59 7.33 4.83
C HIS A 49 -4.13 6.95 4.56
N LEU A 50 -3.86 6.26 3.45
CA LEU A 50 -2.52 5.88 3.04
C LEU A 50 -1.63 7.12 2.86
N ILE A 51 -2.08 8.14 2.13
CA ILE A 51 -1.32 9.40 1.95
C ILE A 51 -0.97 9.99 3.32
N LEU A 52 -1.95 10.08 4.23
CA LEU A 52 -1.76 10.66 5.56
C LEU A 52 -0.74 9.87 6.38
N VAL A 53 -0.85 8.54 6.44
CA VAL A 53 0.08 7.67 7.16
C VAL A 53 1.50 7.79 6.58
N VAL A 54 1.63 7.81 5.26
CA VAL A 54 2.91 7.98 4.58
C VAL A 54 3.51 9.36 4.87
N LEU A 55 2.72 10.43 4.84
CA LEU A 55 3.18 11.78 5.17
C LEU A 55 3.66 11.88 6.63
N ILE A 56 2.90 11.33 7.58
CA ILE A 56 3.30 11.33 9.00
C ILE A 56 4.62 10.59 9.18
N ASN A 57 4.77 9.41 8.59
CA ASN A 57 6.01 8.65 8.68
C ASN A 57 7.19 9.35 8.00
N TRP A 58 6.94 10.04 6.88
CA TRP A 58 7.95 10.86 6.24
C TRP A 58 8.37 12.03 7.14
N CYS A 59 7.43 12.72 7.80
CA CYS A 59 7.73 13.77 8.78
C CYS A 59 8.52 13.20 9.97
N LEU A 60 8.11 12.04 10.51
CA LEU A 60 8.83 11.36 11.57
C LEU A 60 10.28 11.09 11.18
N TYR A 61 10.50 10.59 9.96
CA TYR A 61 11.83 10.40 9.41
C TYR A 61 12.56 11.73 9.26
N ARG A 62 12.00 12.69 8.53
CA ARG A 62 12.68 13.95 8.19
C ARG A 62 13.14 14.76 9.40
N TYR A 63 12.33 14.81 10.46
CA TYR A 63 12.58 15.67 11.62
C TYR A 63 13.15 14.94 12.83
N PHE A 64 12.82 13.66 13.01
CA PHE A 64 13.19 12.92 14.22
C PHE A 64 14.19 11.80 13.97
N TYR A 65 14.63 11.56 12.73
CA TYR A 65 15.57 10.48 12.40
C TYR A 65 16.82 10.45 13.29
N GLU A 66 17.39 11.57 13.70
CA GLU A 66 18.59 11.57 14.57
C GLU A 66 18.28 11.25 16.05
N LYS A 67 17.02 11.26 16.45
CA LYS A 67 16.61 10.95 17.84
C LYS A 67 16.65 9.43 18.09
N SER A 68 16.95 9.05 19.33
CA SER A 68 16.97 7.65 19.78
C SER A 68 15.58 7.02 19.80
N TRP A 69 14.55 7.82 20.06
CA TRP A 69 13.16 7.37 20.13
C TRP A 69 12.46 7.24 18.77
N TYR A 70 13.08 7.67 17.67
CA TYR A 70 12.47 7.69 16.33
C TYR A 70 11.81 6.36 15.95
N VAL A 71 12.58 5.26 16.00
CA VAL A 71 12.09 3.93 15.61
C VAL A 71 10.93 3.50 16.51
N LYS A 72 11.04 3.76 17.83
CA LYS A 72 9.97 3.45 18.78
C LYS A 72 8.68 4.20 18.42
N SER A 73 8.76 5.48 18.09
CA SER A 73 7.58 6.26 17.72
C SER A 73 6.97 5.81 16.39
N VAL A 74 7.78 5.46 15.39
CA VAL A 74 7.28 4.87 14.15
C VAL A 74 6.57 3.55 14.42
N VAL A 75 7.16 2.66 15.22
CA VAL A 75 6.56 1.37 15.58
C VAL A 75 5.24 1.57 16.31
N VAL A 76 5.22 2.40 17.35
CA VAL A 76 4.01 2.67 18.14
C VAL A 76 2.91 3.27 17.26
N PHE A 77 3.23 4.30 16.47
CA PHE A 77 2.24 4.93 15.58
C PHE A 77 1.65 3.93 14.57
N ASN A 78 2.48 3.16 13.88
CA ASN A 78 2.00 2.26 12.83
C ASN A 78 1.29 1.02 13.39
N LEU A 79 1.66 0.54 14.58
CA LEU A 79 0.95 -0.55 15.26
C LEU A 79 -0.39 -0.08 15.84
N LEU A 80 -0.45 1.13 16.40
CA LEU A 80 -1.72 1.74 16.83
C LEU A 80 -2.64 1.92 15.62
N ASN A 81 -2.12 2.44 14.51
CA ASN A 81 -2.88 2.55 13.27
C ASN A 81 -3.40 1.18 12.81
N LEU A 82 -2.54 0.16 12.74
CA LEU A 82 -2.96 -1.18 12.36
C LEU A 82 -4.03 -1.75 13.32
N GLY A 83 -3.84 -1.59 14.63
CA GLY A 83 -4.79 -2.05 15.65
C GLY A 83 -6.15 -1.36 15.53
N LEU A 84 -6.16 -0.04 15.40
CA LEU A 84 -7.38 0.76 15.25
C LEU A 84 -8.20 0.31 14.05
N PHE A 85 -7.57 0.11 12.89
CA PHE A 85 -8.29 -0.30 11.68
C PHE A 85 -8.66 -1.79 11.68
N LYS A 86 -7.83 -2.67 12.26
CA LYS A 86 -8.12 -4.10 12.36
C LYS A 86 -9.30 -4.37 13.30
N TYR A 87 -9.40 -3.64 14.40
CA TYR A 87 -10.44 -3.80 15.42
C TYR A 87 -11.47 -2.67 15.39
N PHE A 88 -11.54 -1.90 14.29
CA PHE A 88 -12.39 -0.72 14.18
C PHE A 88 -13.84 -1.01 14.55
N TYR A 89 -14.42 -2.05 13.95
CA TYR A 89 -15.81 -2.45 14.22
C TYR A 89 -16.03 -2.89 15.66
N LEU A 90 -15.09 -3.65 16.24
CA LEU A 90 -15.15 -4.09 17.63
C LEU A 90 -15.05 -2.89 18.60
N LEU A 91 -14.18 -1.92 18.31
CA LEU A 91 -14.04 -0.70 19.09
C LEU A 91 -15.32 0.13 19.05
N MET A 92 -15.92 0.28 17.86
CA MET A 92 -17.17 1.02 17.71
C MET A 92 -18.34 0.32 18.41
N GLU A 93 -18.41 -1.01 18.34
CA GLU A 93 -19.40 -1.81 19.08
C GLU A 93 -19.25 -1.62 20.59
N PHE A 94 -18.02 -1.67 21.12
CA PHE A 94 -17.74 -1.47 22.54
C PHE A 94 -18.11 -0.05 23.01
N ILE A 95 -17.78 0.98 22.22
CA ILE A 95 -18.19 2.37 22.49
C ILE A 95 -19.73 2.47 22.44
N GLY A 96 -20.36 1.89 21.43
CA GLY A 96 -21.82 1.83 21.29
C GLY A 96 -22.49 1.17 22.49
N PHE A 97 -21.87 0.13 23.05
CA PHE A 97 -22.33 -0.53 24.27
C PHE A 97 -22.18 0.37 25.50
N ILE A 98 -20.99 0.93 25.76
CA ILE A 98 -20.73 1.80 26.92
C ILE A 98 -21.64 3.03 26.93
N PHE A 99 -21.79 3.69 25.78
CA PHE A 99 -22.57 4.92 25.67
C PHE A 99 -24.04 4.69 25.32
N SER A 100 -24.48 3.42 25.23
CA SER A 100 -25.85 3.04 24.86
C SER A 100 -26.31 3.71 23.55
N ILE A 101 -25.45 3.72 22.54
CA ILE A 101 -25.72 4.25 21.20
C ILE A 101 -25.95 3.06 20.25
N PRO A 102 -27.21 2.68 19.95
CA PRO A 102 -27.52 1.46 19.19
C PRO A 102 -26.94 1.49 17.78
N THR A 103 -26.81 2.68 17.18
CA THR A 103 -26.27 2.86 15.82
C THR A 103 -24.77 2.60 15.69
N LEU A 104 -24.05 2.40 16.79
CA LEU A 104 -22.63 2.01 16.77
C LEU A 104 -22.44 0.51 17.02
N GLN A 105 -23.51 -0.19 17.40
CA GLN A 105 -23.47 -1.63 17.68
C GLN A 105 -23.77 -2.45 16.42
N GLU A 106 -24.51 -1.89 15.48
CA GLU A 106 -24.88 -2.57 14.25
C GLU A 106 -23.97 -2.17 13.08
N LYS A 107 -23.16 -3.12 12.60
CA LYS A 107 -22.14 -2.92 11.55
C LYS A 107 -22.71 -2.25 10.29
N THR A 108 -23.89 -2.68 9.86
CA THR A 108 -24.62 -2.16 8.71
C THR A 108 -25.00 -0.67 8.89
N SER A 109 -25.41 -0.28 10.09
CA SER A 109 -25.77 1.11 10.41
C SER A 109 -24.56 2.04 10.48
N LEU A 110 -23.41 1.51 10.92
CA LEU A 110 -22.12 2.19 10.91
C LEU A 110 -21.62 2.43 9.49
N ASP A 111 -21.66 1.40 8.64
CA ASP A 111 -21.22 1.51 7.24
C ASP A 111 -22.11 2.51 6.47
N VAL A 112 -23.42 2.55 6.73
CA VAL A 112 -24.35 3.54 6.16
C VAL A 112 -24.05 4.95 6.66
N LYS A 113 -23.76 5.14 7.96
CA LYS A 113 -23.41 6.46 8.51
C LYS A 113 -22.07 6.97 8.03
N PHE A 114 -21.05 6.12 7.94
CA PHE A 114 -19.75 6.49 7.38
C PHE A 114 -19.86 6.77 5.88
N SER A 115 -20.63 5.95 5.14
CA SER A 115 -20.93 6.21 3.73
C SER A 115 -21.65 7.55 3.52
N ALA A 116 -22.59 7.90 4.40
CA ALA A 116 -23.33 9.16 4.36
C ALA A 116 -22.49 10.39 4.80
N LEU A 117 -21.69 10.27 5.86
CA LEU A 117 -20.82 11.36 6.36
C LEU A 117 -19.72 11.75 5.37
N PHE A 118 -19.18 10.77 4.65
CA PHE A 118 -18.11 11.00 3.67
C PHE A 118 -18.62 11.07 2.22
N GLY A 119 -19.94 10.97 2.00
CA GLY A 119 -20.57 11.08 0.67
C GLY A 119 -20.13 10.01 -0.33
N LEU A 120 -19.70 8.85 0.15
CA LEU A 120 -19.03 7.81 -0.65
C LEU A 120 -19.72 6.47 -0.43
N ALA A 121 -20.40 5.98 -1.46
CA ALA A 121 -21.00 4.64 -1.47
C ALA A 121 -19.91 3.57 -1.31
N GLY A 122 -20.13 2.61 -0.40
CA GLY A 122 -19.27 1.42 -0.28
C GLY A 122 -18.02 1.61 0.58
N PHE A 123 -18.19 2.00 1.86
CA PHE A 123 -17.14 1.79 2.87
C PHE A 123 -17.00 0.29 3.18
N GLU A 124 -16.63 -0.51 2.19
CA GLU A 124 -16.08 -1.82 2.49
C GLU A 124 -14.65 -1.59 2.95
N VAL A 125 -14.33 -2.03 4.17
CA VAL A 125 -12.96 -2.11 4.67
C VAL A 125 -12.21 -3.17 3.86
N ILE A 126 -11.93 -2.83 2.61
CA ILE A 126 -11.02 -3.52 1.70
C ILE A 126 -9.63 -3.08 2.15
N LEU A 127 -8.78 -3.84 2.81
CA LEU A 127 -8.82 -5.16 3.41
C LEU A 127 -7.77 -5.01 4.55
N PRO A 128 -7.97 -5.53 5.78
CA PRO A 128 -6.97 -5.46 6.86
C PRO A 128 -5.55 -5.91 6.46
N ALA A 129 -5.46 -6.75 5.43
CA ALA A 129 -4.21 -7.22 4.84
C ALA A 129 -3.33 -6.09 4.26
N THR A 130 -3.90 -5.16 3.48
CA THR A 130 -3.13 -4.07 2.85
C THR A 130 -2.59 -3.08 3.89
N ILE A 131 -3.37 -2.82 4.93
CA ILE A 131 -2.96 -2.00 6.08
C ILE A 131 -1.75 -2.63 6.79
N SER A 132 -1.84 -3.92 7.07
CA SER A 132 -0.72 -4.66 7.66
C SER A 132 0.54 -4.54 6.82
N TYR A 133 0.38 -4.60 5.49
CA TYR A 133 1.49 -4.61 4.55
C TYR A 133 2.30 -3.30 4.55
N TYR A 134 1.64 -2.16 4.34
CA TYR A 134 2.36 -0.87 4.37
C TYR A 134 2.86 -0.56 5.80
N THR A 135 2.15 -1.00 6.85
CA THR A 135 2.59 -0.87 8.25
C THR A 135 3.94 -1.55 8.44
N PHE A 136 4.10 -2.80 7.97
CA PHE A 136 5.37 -3.51 8.08
C PHE A 136 6.46 -2.91 7.20
N GLN A 137 6.13 -2.38 6.02
CA GLN A 137 7.10 -1.66 5.18
C GLN A 137 7.62 -0.38 5.87
N LEU A 138 6.73 0.39 6.50
CA LEU A 138 7.07 1.61 7.24
C LEU A 138 7.96 1.32 8.46
N ILE A 139 7.62 0.29 9.22
CA ILE A 139 8.44 -0.16 10.35
C ILE A 139 9.79 -0.67 9.86
N SER A 140 9.81 -1.50 8.81
CA SER A 140 11.05 -2.02 8.23
C SER A 140 11.94 -0.88 7.74
N PHE A 141 11.37 0.11 7.06
CA PHE A 141 12.09 1.31 6.66
C PHE A 141 12.72 2.04 7.84
N ALA A 142 11.98 2.28 8.92
CA ALA A 142 12.51 3.00 10.08
C ALA A 142 13.64 2.22 10.78
N VAL A 143 13.51 0.91 10.91
CA VAL A 143 14.55 0.04 11.48
C VAL A 143 15.79 0.00 10.58
N ASP A 144 15.59 -0.25 9.28
CA ASP A 144 16.69 -0.32 8.30
C ASP A 144 17.40 1.04 8.21
N SER A 145 16.67 2.16 8.34
CA SER A 145 17.26 3.50 8.30
C SER A 145 18.30 3.78 9.39
N LYS A 146 18.23 3.05 10.51
CA LYS A 146 19.17 3.16 11.64
C LYS A 146 20.35 2.19 11.55
N ARG A 147 20.39 1.30 10.56
CA ARG A 147 21.51 0.37 10.37
C ARG A 147 22.72 1.10 9.79
N GLU A 148 23.89 0.60 10.13
CA GLU A 148 25.14 1.03 9.52
C GLU A 148 25.07 0.76 8.00
N ASN A 149 25.46 1.75 7.19
CA ASN A 149 25.38 1.78 5.72
C ASN A 149 24.04 2.19 5.08
N PHE A 150 23.04 2.61 5.86
CA PHE A 150 21.86 3.22 5.27
C PHE A 150 22.16 4.65 4.80
N ASP A 151 21.88 4.94 3.53
CA ASP A 151 22.04 6.30 3.01
C ASP A 151 20.86 7.19 3.44
N LYS A 152 21.21 8.19 4.25
CA LYS A 152 20.30 9.14 4.90
C LYS A 152 19.57 10.08 3.92
N LYS A 153 19.93 10.12 2.64
CA LYS A 153 19.33 11.04 1.66
C LYS A 153 18.10 10.42 0.99
N VAL A 154 17.05 10.18 1.76
CA VAL A 154 15.75 9.74 1.20
C VAL A 154 14.90 10.96 0.83
N SER A 155 14.58 11.09 -0.45
CA SER A 155 13.65 12.13 -0.95
C SER A 155 12.19 11.76 -0.68
N LEU A 156 11.32 12.76 -0.51
CA LEU A 156 9.86 12.54 -0.36
C LEU A 156 9.31 11.69 -1.51
N THR A 157 9.68 12.00 -2.75
CA THR A 157 9.22 11.25 -3.92
C THR A 157 9.74 9.81 -3.92
N GLY A 158 10.97 9.57 -3.47
CA GLY A 158 11.50 8.20 -3.32
C GLY A 158 10.74 7.41 -2.26
N PHE A 159 10.42 8.05 -1.13
CA PHE A 159 9.63 7.46 -0.06
C PHE A 159 8.21 7.09 -0.51
N PHE A 160 7.54 8.02 -1.20
CA PHE A 160 6.23 7.75 -1.80
C PHE A 160 6.31 6.67 -2.87
N SER A 161 7.31 6.69 -3.76
CA SER A 161 7.44 5.66 -4.80
C SER A 161 7.61 4.26 -4.22
N PHE A 162 8.35 4.14 -3.12
CA PHE A 162 8.51 2.88 -2.39
C PHE A 162 7.20 2.38 -1.80
N LEU A 163 6.49 3.23 -1.06
CA LEU A 163 5.28 2.82 -0.34
C LEU A 163 4.07 2.70 -1.25
N PHE A 164 3.94 3.54 -2.27
CA PHE A 164 2.77 3.54 -3.15
C PHE A 164 2.83 2.44 -4.20
N PHE A 165 3.95 1.74 -4.39
CA PHE A 165 4.13 0.79 -5.49
C PHE A 165 3.03 -0.30 -5.54
N PHE A 166 2.03 -0.08 -6.40
CA PHE A 166 0.81 -0.88 -6.46
C PHE A 166 0.98 -2.37 -6.79
N PRO A 167 1.99 -2.81 -7.57
CA PRO A 167 2.15 -4.22 -7.86
C PRO A 167 2.44 -5.06 -6.62
N VAL A 168 2.97 -4.44 -5.56
CA VAL A 168 3.45 -5.16 -4.38
C VAL A 168 2.50 -5.00 -3.18
N MET A 169 1.81 -3.87 -3.05
CA MET A 169 1.03 -3.56 -1.84
C MET A 169 -0.12 -4.54 -1.53
N ILE A 170 -0.66 -5.25 -2.52
CA ILE A 170 -1.80 -6.15 -2.30
C ILE A 170 -1.36 -7.61 -2.00
N ALA A 171 -0.19 -8.08 -2.48
CA ALA A 171 0.20 -9.49 -2.33
C ALA A 171 1.70 -9.83 -2.48
N GLY A 172 2.61 -8.86 -2.52
CA GLY A 172 4.04 -9.15 -2.71
C GLY A 172 4.77 -9.53 -1.41
N PRO A 173 6.04 -9.98 -1.46
CA PRO A 173 6.89 -10.08 -0.27
C PRO A 173 7.25 -8.70 0.27
N ILE A 174 7.25 -8.50 1.61
CA ILE A 174 7.50 -7.19 2.24
C ILE A 174 8.81 -6.61 1.70
N LEU A 175 8.69 -5.56 0.88
CA LEU A 175 9.83 -4.91 0.24
C LEU A 175 10.69 -4.18 1.28
N ARG A 176 12.00 -4.23 1.07
CA ARG A 176 12.96 -3.37 1.77
C ARG A 176 13.39 -2.23 0.88
N PHE A 177 13.40 -1.02 1.42
CA PHE A 177 13.69 0.20 0.68
C PHE A 177 15.03 0.15 -0.07
N ASP A 178 16.09 -0.35 0.58
CA ASP A 178 17.43 -0.41 -0.02
C ASP A 178 17.52 -1.33 -1.24
N GLN A 179 16.68 -2.36 -1.31
CA GLN A 179 16.65 -3.30 -2.44
C GLN A 179 16.03 -2.67 -3.69
N VAL A 180 15.06 -1.78 -3.51
CA VAL A 180 14.24 -1.25 -4.61
C VAL A 180 14.55 0.20 -4.96
N ARG A 181 15.15 0.99 -4.08
CA ARG A 181 15.46 2.41 -4.34
C ARG A 181 16.25 2.62 -5.64
N LYS A 182 17.24 1.77 -5.91
CA LYS A 182 18.08 1.87 -7.12
C LYS A 182 17.26 1.62 -8.38
N GLN A 183 16.26 0.75 -8.29
CA GLN A 183 15.36 0.42 -9.40
C GLN A 183 14.39 1.58 -9.68
N PHE A 184 13.97 2.33 -8.65
CA PHE A 184 13.15 3.53 -8.82
C PHE A 184 13.93 4.75 -9.28
N GLU A 185 15.18 4.91 -8.83
CA GLU A 185 16.05 6.03 -9.22
C GLU A 185 16.60 5.85 -10.64
N ASN A 186 17.03 4.65 -10.99
CA ASN A 186 17.63 4.31 -12.28
C ASN A 186 17.00 3.04 -12.87
N PRO A 187 15.74 3.12 -13.35
CA PRO A 187 15.05 1.98 -13.95
C PRO A 187 15.77 1.54 -15.23
N THR A 188 16.16 0.26 -15.28
CA THR A 188 16.84 -0.34 -16.44
C THR A 188 15.91 -1.33 -17.13
N MET A 189 15.69 -1.13 -18.44
CA MET A 189 14.94 -2.06 -19.29
C MET A 189 15.90 -2.76 -20.23
N THR A 190 15.94 -4.09 -20.17
CA THR A 190 16.65 -4.92 -21.15
C THR A 190 15.67 -5.92 -21.76
N PRO A 191 15.86 -6.35 -23.01
CA PRO A 191 15.01 -7.38 -23.62
C PRO A 191 14.94 -8.66 -22.77
N SER A 192 16.05 -9.06 -22.16
CA SER A 192 16.09 -10.21 -21.23
C SER A 192 15.12 -10.04 -20.05
N LYS A 193 15.12 -8.89 -19.39
CA LYS A 193 14.21 -8.60 -18.26
C LYS A 193 12.74 -8.58 -18.68
N LEU A 194 12.44 -8.16 -19.92
CA LEU A 194 11.08 -8.24 -20.46
C LEU A 194 10.62 -9.69 -20.58
N ILE A 195 11.47 -10.52 -21.19
CA ILE A 195 11.21 -11.95 -21.41
C ILE A 195 11.06 -12.66 -20.07
N ASP A 196 11.94 -12.39 -19.11
CA ASP A 196 11.85 -12.95 -17.74
C ASP A 196 10.55 -12.52 -17.06
N GLY A 197 10.16 -11.25 -17.19
CA GLY A 197 8.91 -10.73 -16.64
C GLY A 197 7.68 -11.39 -17.24
N LEU A 198 7.65 -11.56 -18.56
CA LEU A 198 6.59 -12.29 -19.27
C LEU A 198 6.52 -13.75 -18.83
N TRP A 199 7.67 -14.42 -18.70
CA TRP A 199 7.73 -15.81 -18.21
C TRP A 199 7.20 -15.94 -16.78
N LEU A 200 7.58 -15.02 -15.87
CA LEU A 200 7.06 -15.00 -14.50
C LEU A 200 5.56 -14.78 -14.47
N PHE A 201 5.05 -13.88 -15.31
CA PHE A 201 3.62 -13.60 -15.43
C PHE A 201 2.84 -14.82 -15.93
N LEU A 202 3.29 -15.43 -17.04
CA LEU A 202 2.66 -16.63 -17.61
C LEU A 202 2.68 -17.80 -16.63
N ARG A 203 3.81 -18.05 -15.96
CA ARG A 203 3.90 -19.10 -14.94
C ARG A 203 2.98 -18.84 -13.74
N GLY A 204 2.83 -17.57 -13.35
CA GLY A 204 1.91 -17.14 -12.31
C GLY A 204 0.46 -17.44 -12.66
N LEU A 205 0.04 -17.13 -13.89
CA LEU A 205 -1.30 -17.44 -14.40
C LEU A 205 -1.56 -18.96 -14.39
N VAL A 206 -0.67 -19.74 -15.03
CA VAL A 206 -0.83 -21.21 -15.11
C VAL A 206 -0.92 -21.85 -13.74
N LYS A 207 -0.03 -21.48 -12.80
CA LYS A 207 -0.11 -21.99 -11.43
C LYS A 207 -1.46 -21.68 -10.81
N LYS A 208 -1.92 -20.43 -10.90
CA LYS A 208 -3.15 -19.99 -10.25
C LYS A 208 -4.38 -20.70 -10.80
N ASP A 209 -4.46 -20.87 -12.12
CA ASP A 209 -5.56 -21.57 -12.78
C ASP A 209 -5.54 -23.08 -12.48
N CYS A 210 -4.37 -23.73 -12.50
CA CYS A 210 -4.24 -25.13 -12.10
C CYS A 210 -4.61 -25.36 -10.62
N TYR A 211 -4.15 -24.52 -9.69
CA TYR A 211 -4.54 -24.62 -8.28
C TYR A 211 -6.04 -24.41 -8.09
N ARG A 212 -6.65 -23.50 -8.85
CA ARG A 212 -8.09 -23.28 -8.81
C ARG A 212 -8.87 -24.50 -9.30
N LEU A 213 -8.40 -25.15 -10.37
CA LEU A 213 -9.00 -26.37 -10.92
C LEU A 213 -8.82 -27.60 -10.01
N LEU A 214 -7.71 -27.71 -9.29
CA LEU A 214 -7.40 -28.87 -8.43
C LEU A 214 -8.02 -28.81 -7.03
N PHE A 215 -8.32 -27.61 -6.51
CA PHE A 215 -8.77 -27.43 -5.11
C PHE A 215 -10.19 -26.86 -4.96
N PHE A 216 -10.85 -26.48 -6.05
CA PHE A 216 -12.27 -26.09 -6.06
C PHE A 216 -13.10 -27.07 -6.91
N HIS A 217 -13.05 -28.36 -6.53
CA HIS A 217 -14.10 -29.35 -6.79
C HIS A 217 -14.70 -29.79 -5.45
#